data_AF-A0A973W391-F1
#
_entry.id   AF-A0A973W391-F1
#
_cell.length_a   1.000
_cell.length_b   1.000
_cell.length_c   1.000
_cell.angle_alpha   90.00
_cell.angle_beta   90.00
_cell.angle_gamma   90.00
#
_symmetry.space_group_name_H-M   'P 1'
#
loop_
_entity.id
_entity.type
_entity.pdbx_description
1 polymer ?
#
loop_
_entity_poly.entity_id
_entity_poly.type
_entity_poly.pdbx_seq_one_letter_code
_entity_poly.pdbx_strand_id
1 'polypeptide(L)'
;MPSSKAARQKKAPSRGPQFVIVGAEGPTKVGHNGGPALSSWGEKGATPAQEKATILLGGDQRHTCLVGGARSGKTTTLVRTIVLRALRFPGSRHVILRNRAVHADASVGLDTLPKVMKLFFPGTTYRHSRHPHNVVRFPNGSEIWIGGLDDASRADKILGAEYATIFLNECSQISWYTAKLVRSRLAQVVAGCRQRMFYDINPVGKSHWTNVLFGELKDPETKVAINDPENYQRMFINPADNIANLDAGYIKELENSTGNYRKRFWEGAYIDENVGALWTTEMIESCRVVVGDEPEYVQTVVSIDPSGASEPGDKTDVEQKPLNDEIGIIVASLGKDNRVYLRADLSIVGGPENWGKAAIAAYHAYGADHIIAETNYGGDMVAYVIRSLDGNVPVRVVHASKGKHVRAEPISTLYTRNGVRHVGRFNELEDQLTAFTTLGYGGPKSPDRADAWIWAVNDLALASGANSWIEYYKRLAEGAQQQGGAASAPPPEGPQFGFEITPATPPRDKVLIRVPDDVSTVYLMDGTAAYPPANRIIAVSKDDASAFMQRGWERVPLPAPTPQAGPTT
;
A
#
# COMPACT_ATOMS: atom_id res chain seq x y z
N MET A 1 21.32 -40.80 66.05
CA MET A 1 19.85 -40.89 65.95
C MET A 1 19.24 -40.50 67.29
N PRO A 2 18.05 -39.87 67.39
CA PRO A 2 17.08 -39.45 66.35
C PRO A 2 16.96 -37.90 66.29
N SER A 3 16.73 -37.23 65.15
CA SER A 3 15.57 -37.22 64.25
C SER A 3 14.26 -36.79 64.93
N SER A 4 14.01 -35.48 65.06
CA SER A 4 12.67 -34.92 65.18
C SER A 4 12.41 -33.88 64.09
N LYS A 5 11.47 -34.21 63.20
CA LYS A 5 11.02 -33.42 62.04
C LYS A 5 10.43 -32.07 62.49
N ALA A 6 11.00 -30.97 62.02
CA ALA A 6 10.35 -29.65 62.09
C ALA A 6 9.26 -29.56 61.02
N ALA A 7 8.01 -29.50 61.45
CA ALA A 7 6.87 -29.26 60.57
C ALA A 7 6.90 -27.80 60.07
N ARG A 8 7.08 -27.63 58.76
CA ARG A 8 7.00 -26.33 58.09
C ARG A 8 5.53 -25.90 58.03
N GLN A 9 5.13 -24.99 58.92
CA GLN A 9 3.82 -24.32 58.85
C GLN A 9 3.69 -23.62 57.49
N LYS A 10 2.70 -24.03 56.68
CA LYS A 10 2.28 -23.30 55.49
C LYS A 10 1.63 -21.99 55.93
N LYS A 11 2.34 -20.86 55.76
CA LYS A 11 1.73 -19.52 55.82
C LYS A 11 0.67 -19.43 54.72
N ALA A 12 -0.58 -19.18 55.11
CA ALA A 12 -1.65 -18.81 54.20
C ALA A 12 -1.26 -17.54 53.42
N PRO A 13 -1.58 -17.43 52.13
CA PRO A 13 -1.31 -16.21 51.39
C PRO A 13 -2.15 -15.08 51.96
N SER A 14 -1.50 -13.97 52.31
CA SER A 14 -2.12 -12.73 52.75
C SER A 14 -3.15 -12.28 51.71
N ARG A 15 -4.42 -12.16 52.13
CA ARG A 15 -5.47 -11.55 51.31
C ARG A 15 -5.03 -10.13 50.94
N GLY A 16 -4.73 -9.91 49.66
CA GLY A 16 -4.64 -8.58 49.08
C GLY A 16 -6.00 -7.86 49.20
N PRO A 17 -6.03 -6.53 49.01
CA PRO A 17 -7.24 -5.75 49.22
C PRO A 17 -8.39 -6.29 48.36
N GLN A 18 -9.45 -6.74 49.02
CA GLN A 18 -10.72 -7.08 48.37
C GLN A 18 -11.37 -5.77 47.90
N PHE A 19 -11.35 -5.53 46.60
CA PHE A 19 -12.12 -4.44 46.01
C PHE A 19 -13.60 -4.84 45.96
N VAL A 20 -14.42 -4.12 46.73
CA VAL A 20 -15.87 -4.19 46.66
C VAL A 20 -16.30 -3.45 45.39
N ILE A 21 -16.83 -4.17 44.41
CA ILE A 21 -17.56 -3.58 43.29
C ILE A 21 -18.89 -3.11 43.85
N VAL A 22 -19.04 -1.80 44.03
CA VAL A 22 -20.31 -1.18 44.45
C VAL A 22 -21.33 -1.37 43.32
N GLY A 23 -22.51 -1.87 43.68
CA GLY A 23 -23.50 -2.42 42.77
C GLY A 23 -24.06 -1.44 41.74
N ALA A 24 -24.29 -1.96 40.54
CA ALA A 24 -25.25 -1.41 39.60
C ALA A 24 -26.56 -2.18 39.78
N GLU A 25 -27.54 -1.59 40.47
CA GLU A 25 -28.91 -2.10 40.50
C GLU A 25 -29.65 -1.65 39.23
N GLY A 26 -30.21 -2.63 38.49
CA GLY A 26 -31.08 -2.42 37.33
C GLY A 26 -30.57 -3.10 36.04
N PRO A 27 -31.40 -3.84 35.29
CA PRO A 27 -30.96 -4.53 34.08
C PRO A 27 -30.88 -3.54 32.91
N THR A 28 -29.76 -2.81 32.79
CA THR A 28 -29.39 -2.23 31.50
C THR A 28 -29.16 -3.38 30.53
N LYS A 29 -30.09 -3.56 29.58
CA LYS A 29 -30.00 -4.61 28.54
C LYS A 29 -28.64 -4.51 27.85
N VAL A 30 -27.83 -5.51 28.16
CA VAL A 30 -26.45 -5.75 27.73
C VAL A 30 -26.41 -5.96 26.22
N GLY A 31 -25.43 -5.36 25.53
CA GLY A 31 -25.06 -5.81 24.19
C GLY A 31 -24.55 -7.25 24.28
N HIS A 32 -25.34 -8.22 23.81
CA HIS A 32 -25.18 -9.66 24.05
C HIS A 32 -23.80 -10.25 23.66
N ASN A 33 -22.98 -9.55 22.86
CA ASN A 33 -21.69 -10.04 22.34
C ASN A 33 -20.45 -9.23 22.74
N GLY A 34 -20.52 -8.48 23.85
CA GLY A 34 -19.35 -7.76 24.36
C GLY A 34 -19.14 -6.36 23.77
N GLY A 35 -20.21 -5.69 23.36
CA GLY A 35 -20.20 -4.25 23.08
C GLY A 35 -20.17 -3.39 24.35
N PRO A 36 -19.93 -2.06 24.22
CA PRO A 36 -19.94 -1.10 25.33
C PRO A 36 -21.24 -1.07 26.13
N ALA A 37 -21.16 -0.71 27.42
CA ALA A 37 -22.32 -0.18 28.14
C ALA A 37 -22.55 1.30 27.73
N LEU A 38 -23.81 1.70 27.53
CA LEU A 38 -24.21 3.06 27.09
C LEU A 38 -23.71 4.18 28.02
N SER A 39 -23.51 3.90 29.31
CA SER A 39 -23.10 4.88 30.33
C SER A 39 -21.64 5.37 30.25
N SER A 40 -20.84 4.89 29.28
CA SER A 40 -19.37 5.03 29.27
C SER A 40 -18.82 6.06 28.26
N TRP A 41 -19.58 7.09 27.91
CA TRP A 41 -19.08 8.22 27.09
C TRP A 41 -18.48 9.36 27.92
N GLY A 42 -18.42 9.22 29.25
CA GLY A 42 -17.96 10.27 30.15
C GLY A 42 -18.90 11.47 30.18
N GLU A 43 -18.50 12.54 30.86
CA GLU A 43 -19.34 13.75 31.07
C GLU A 43 -19.70 14.48 29.77
N LYS A 44 -18.89 14.35 28.71
CA LYS A 44 -19.15 14.99 27.41
C LYS A 44 -20.24 14.29 26.59
N GLY A 45 -20.56 13.02 26.88
CA GLY A 45 -21.50 12.23 26.09
C GLY A 45 -21.00 11.90 24.67
N ALA A 46 -21.79 11.11 23.94
CA ALA A 46 -21.57 10.83 22.52
C ALA A 46 -22.50 11.68 21.65
N THR A 47 -22.12 11.92 20.39
CA THR A 47 -23.09 12.39 19.41
C THR A 47 -24.09 11.27 19.05
N PRO A 48 -25.30 11.58 18.58
CA PRO A 48 -26.28 10.55 18.19
C PRO A 48 -25.74 9.53 17.17
N ALA A 49 -24.85 9.96 16.27
CA ALA A 49 -24.20 9.06 15.33
C ALA A 49 -23.18 8.12 16.01
N GLN A 50 -22.45 8.61 17.00
CA GLN A 50 -21.53 7.80 17.80
C GLN A 50 -22.27 6.78 18.68
N GLU A 51 -23.47 7.11 19.17
CA GLU A 51 -24.33 6.16 19.88
C GLU A 51 -24.81 5.04 18.95
N LYS A 52 -25.31 5.40 17.76
CA LYS A 52 -25.70 4.42 16.73
C LYS A 52 -24.53 3.53 16.31
N ALA A 53 -23.34 4.12 16.10
CA ALA A 53 -22.13 3.37 15.80
C ALA A 53 -21.76 2.43 16.94
N THR A 54 -21.92 2.84 18.20
CA THR A 54 -21.68 2.01 19.39
C THR A 54 -22.61 0.80 19.43
N ILE A 55 -23.90 1.00 19.14
CA ILE A 55 -24.90 -0.08 19.07
C ILE A 55 -24.52 -1.07 17.98
N LEU A 56 -24.20 -0.56 16.78
CA LEU A 56 -23.76 -1.39 15.66
C LEU A 56 -22.54 -2.24 16.01
N LEU A 57 -21.51 -1.64 16.62
CA LEU A 57 -20.29 -2.33 17.03
C LEU A 57 -20.53 -3.41 18.10
N GLY A 58 -21.64 -3.33 18.83
CA GLY A 58 -22.09 -4.33 19.80
C GLY A 58 -22.98 -5.44 19.25
N GLY A 59 -23.33 -5.43 17.95
CA GLY A 59 -24.24 -6.39 17.32
C GLY A 59 -23.70 -7.81 17.15
N ASP A 60 -24.34 -8.62 16.30
CA ASP A 60 -23.98 -10.02 16.10
C ASP A 60 -22.99 -10.27 14.94
N GLN A 61 -22.94 -9.37 13.97
CA GLN A 61 -22.14 -9.52 12.76
C GLN A 61 -20.64 -9.70 13.04
N ARG A 62 -19.91 -10.51 12.28
CA ARG A 62 -18.48 -10.70 12.52
C ARG A 62 -17.62 -9.49 12.10
N HIS A 63 -18.06 -8.75 11.09
CA HIS A 63 -17.34 -7.67 10.44
C HIS A 63 -18.15 -6.36 10.49
N THR A 64 -17.53 -5.25 10.92
CA THR A 64 -18.19 -3.93 10.98
C THR A 64 -17.32 -2.82 10.43
N CYS A 65 -17.82 -2.11 9.42
CA CYS A 65 -17.11 -1.02 8.76
C CYS A 65 -17.77 0.33 9.08
N LEU A 66 -17.00 1.26 9.64
CA LEU A 66 -17.41 2.66 9.72
C LEU A 66 -16.83 3.42 8.53
N VAL A 67 -17.70 3.97 7.70
CA VAL A 67 -17.36 4.76 6.52
C VAL A 67 -17.64 6.23 6.81
N GLY A 68 -16.82 7.15 6.30
CA GLY A 68 -17.25 8.54 6.21
C GLY A 68 -16.12 9.55 6.18
N GLY A 69 -16.47 10.83 6.18
CA GLY A 69 -15.54 11.93 5.96
C GLY A 69 -14.48 12.18 7.04
N ALA A 70 -13.65 13.20 6.83
CA ALA A 70 -12.58 13.57 7.76
C ALA A 70 -13.14 13.95 9.14
N ARG A 71 -12.41 13.62 10.20
CA ARG A 71 -12.72 13.97 11.60
C ARG A 71 -14.15 13.65 12.08
N SER A 72 -14.80 12.66 11.50
CA SER A 72 -16.14 12.22 11.91
C SER A 72 -16.22 11.43 13.22
N GLY A 73 -15.07 11.14 13.86
CA GLY A 73 -15.03 10.40 15.12
C GLY A 73 -15.02 8.87 15.00
N LYS A 74 -14.85 8.32 13.78
CA LYS A 74 -14.74 6.86 13.51
C LYS A 74 -13.69 6.18 14.40
N THR A 75 -12.44 6.61 14.26
CA THR A 75 -11.30 5.98 14.91
C THR A 75 -11.42 6.05 16.43
N THR A 76 -11.82 7.19 16.99
CA THR A 76 -12.10 7.34 18.43
C THR A 76 -13.15 6.34 18.91
N THR A 77 -14.26 6.18 18.18
CA THR A 77 -15.34 5.25 18.53
C THR A 77 -14.88 3.79 18.50
N LEU A 78 -14.09 3.42 17.49
CA LEU A 78 -13.54 2.07 17.34
C LEU A 78 -12.48 1.75 18.40
N VAL A 79 -11.52 2.65 18.63
CA VAL A 79 -10.49 2.48 19.66
C VAL A 79 -11.12 2.39 21.05
N ARG A 80 -12.12 3.24 21.37
CA ARG A 80 -12.89 3.15 22.61
C ARG A 80 -13.56 1.78 22.77
N THR A 81 -14.16 1.26 21.70
CA THR A 81 -14.78 -0.07 21.71
C THR A 81 -13.76 -1.19 21.99
N ILE A 82 -12.57 -1.10 21.40
CA ILE A 82 -11.49 -2.08 21.64
C ILE A 82 -11.00 -2.02 23.09
N VAL A 83 -10.82 -0.82 23.66
CA VAL A 83 -10.45 -0.66 25.07
C VAL A 83 -11.51 -1.28 25.99
N LEU A 84 -12.79 -1.03 25.74
CA LEU A 84 -13.87 -1.64 26.53
C LEU A 84 -13.86 -3.17 26.45
N ARG A 85 -13.59 -3.72 25.27
CA ARG A 85 -13.44 -5.17 25.09
C ARG A 85 -12.25 -5.69 25.90
N ALA A 86 -11.11 -5.02 25.83
CA ALA A 86 -9.91 -5.39 26.58
C ALA A 86 -10.15 -5.37 28.10
N LEU A 87 -10.87 -4.37 28.62
CA LEU A 87 -11.20 -4.28 30.04
C LEU A 87 -12.22 -5.34 30.47
N ARG A 88 -13.21 -5.64 29.62
CA ARG A 88 -14.30 -6.58 29.93
C ARG A 88 -13.88 -8.05 29.84
N PHE A 89 -12.92 -8.39 28.99
CA PHE A 89 -12.53 -9.78 28.71
C PHE A 89 -11.08 -10.03 29.12
N PRO A 90 -10.83 -10.54 30.34
CA PRO A 90 -9.49 -10.85 30.82
C PRO A 90 -8.71 -11.77 29.85
N GLY A 91 -7.41 -11.50 29.67
CA GLY A 91 -6.53 -12.28 28.79
C GLY A 91 -6.82 -12.17 27.28
N SER A 92 -7.74 -11.30 26.87
CA SER A 92 -8.02 -11.08 25.45
C SER A 92 -6.92 -10.27 24.77
N ARG A 93 -6.63 -10.61 23.51
CA ARG A 93 -5.70 -9.91 22.64
C ARG A 93 -6.48 -9.20 21.54
N HIS A 94 -6.15 -7.93 21.35
CA HIS A 94 -6.69 -7.09 20.30
C HIS A 94 -5.55 -6.47 19.50
N VAL A 95 -5.79 -6.14 18.25
CA VAL A 95 -4.79 -5.47 17.42
C VAL A 95 -5.42 -4.37 16.56
N ILE A 96 -4.68 -3.27 16.43
CA ILE A 96 -4.98 -2.13 15.58
C ILE A 96 -3.87 -2.02 14.55
N LEU A 97 -4.23 -2.12 13.28
CA LEU A 97 -3.30 -2.20 12.16
C LEU A 97 -3.56 -1.06 11.19
N ARG A 98 -2.47 -0.41 10.76
CA ARG A 98 -2.46 0.48 9.58
C ARG A 98 -1.54 -0.09 8.52
N ASN A 99 -1.54 0.50 7.33
CA ASN A 99 -0.60 0.12 6.29
C ASN A 99 0.85 0.25 6.78
N ARG A 100 1.22 1.40 7.39
CA ARG A 100 2.56 1.63 7.94
C ARG A 100 2.64 1.69 9.47
N ALA A 101 3.68 1.07 10.04
CA ALA A 101 3.87 0.98 11.49
C ALA A 101 4.06 2.35 12.14
N VAL A 102 4.81 3.23 11.48
CA VAL A 102 5.04 4.62 11.92
C VAL A 102 3.74 5.42 11.99
N HIS A 103 2.81 5.21 11.05
CA HIS A 103 1.51 5.87 11.07
C HIS A 103 0.59 5.30 12.16
N ALA A 104 0.65 3.99 12.40
CA ALA A 104 -0.09 3.36 13.51
C ALA A 104 0.33 3.93 14.86
N ASP A 105 1.64 4.04 15.08
CA ASP A 105 2.16 4.59 16.32
C ASP A 105 1.82 6.08 16.48
N ALA A 106 2.01 6.90 15.45
CA ALA A 106 1.72 8.33 15.51
C ALA A 106 0.23 8.64 15.72
N SER A 107 -0.66 8.05 14.90
CA SER A 107 -2.09 8.40 14.91
C SER A 107 -2.91 7.68 15.99
N VAL A 108 -2.51 6.46 16.37
CA VAL A 108 -3.23 5.65 17.36
C VAL A 108 -2.47 5.61 18.67
N GLY A 109 -1.22 5.15 18.65
CA GLY A 109 -0.42 4.92 19.85
C GLY A 109 -0.14 6.20 20.65
N LEU A 110 0.25 7.28 19.96
CA LEU A 110 0.61 8.56 20.58
C LEU A 110 -0.55 9.55 20.67
N ASP A 111 -1.59 9.40 19.85
CA ASP A 111 -2.67 10.38 19.78
C ASP A 111 -4.03 9.83 20.23
N THR A 112 -4.65 8.96 19.43
CA THR A 112 -6.04 8.53 19.67
C THR A 112 -6.20 7.74 20.97
N LEU A 113 -5.33 6.75 21.22
CA LEU A 113 -5.46 5.88 22.39
C LEU A 113 -5.28 6.64 23.71
N PRO A 114 -4.23 7.47 23.93
CA PRO A 114 -4.11 8.26 25.14
C PRO A 114 -5.31 9.20 25.38
N LYS A 115 -5.84 9.82 24.32
CA LYS A 115 -7.06 10.65 24.39
C LYS A 115 -8.28 9.83 24.81
N VAL A 116 -8.46 8.65 24.23
CA VAL A 116 -9.54 7.72 24.58
C VAL A 116 -9.45 7.29 26.05
N MET A 117 -8.25 6.92 26.52
CA MET A 117 -8.03 6.54 27.91
C MET A 117 -8.35 7.70 28.86
N LYS A 118 -7.87 8.91 28.55
CA LYS A 118 -8.11 10.10 29.37
C LYS A 118 -9.59 10.49 29.43
N LEU A 119 -10.29 10.47 28.30
CA LEU A 119 -11.67 10.97 28.19
C LEU A 119 -12.71 9.95 28.67
N PHE A 120 -12.53 8.67 28.37
CA PHE A 120 -13.56 7.65 28.57
C PHE A 120 -13.24 6.67 29.69
N PHE A 121 -11.97 6.55 30.08
CA PHE A 121 -11.51 5.60 31.11
C PHE A 121 -10.64 6.28 32.17
N PRO A 122 -11.05 7.44 32.73
CA PRO A 122 -10.26 8.13 33.73
C PRO A 122 -10.00 7.20 34.93
N GLY A 123 -8.75 7.19 35.41
CA GLY A 123 -8.33 6.32 36.52
C GLY A 123 -8.04 4.87 36.14
N THR A 124 -8.27 4.44 34.90
CA THR A 124 -7.91 3.10 34.45
C THR A 124 -6.40 2.99 34.23
N THR A 125 -5.74 2.11 34.98
CA THR A 125 -4.30 1.86 34.83
C THR A 125 -4.02 0.97 33.63
N TYR A 126 -2.99 1.31 32.86
CA TYR A 126 -2.45 0.48 31.78
C TYR A 126 -0.95 0.71 31.63
N ARG A 127 -0.24 -0.24 31.02
CA ARG A 127 1.18 -0.08 30.64
C ARG A 127 1.28 -0.04 29.12
N HIS A 128 1.88 1.00 28.57
CA HIS A 128 2.18 1.10 27.14
C HIS A 128 3.68 0.91 26.92
N SER A 129 4.05 -0.22 26.30
CA SER A 129 5.41 -0.48 25.84
C SER A 129 5.50 -0.16 24.35
N ARG A 130 6.53 0.58 23.92
CA ARG A 130 6.77 0.87 22.49
C ARG A 130 7.91 0.03 21.89
N HIS A 131 8.80 -0.49 22.74
CA HIS A 131 9.90 -1.37 22.34
C HIS A 131 9.87 -2.70 23.13
N PRO A 132 10.23 -3.83 22.50
CA PRO A 132 10.45 -4.02 21.05
C PRO A 132 9.15 -3.95 20.23
N HIS A 133 7.99 -3.94 20.90
CA HIS A 133 6.66 -3.94 20.29
C HIS A 133 5.79 -2.86 20.89
N ASN A 134 4.93 -2.26 20.06
CA ASN A 134 3.95 -1.26 20.46
C ASN A 134 2.69 -1.97 20.99
N VAL A 135 2.66 -2.16 22.31
CA VAL A 135 1.64 -2.96 23.00
C VAL A 135 1.20 -2.26 24.28
N VAL A 136 -0.11 -2.22 24.46
CA VAL A 136 -0.79 -1.73 25.66
C VAL A 136 -1.30 -2.92 26.46
N ARG A 137 -1.02 -2.95 27.75
CA ARG A 137 -1.33 -4.06 28.66
C ARG A 137 -2.17 -3.56 29.82
N PHE A 138 -3.25 -4.29 30.12
CA PHE A 138 -4.13 -4.01 31.25
C PHE A 138 -3.88 -4.98 32.43
N PRO A 139 -4.25 -4.60 33.67
CA PRO A 139 -4.05 -5.46 34.84
C PRO A 139 -4.77 -6.82 34.77
N ASN A 140 -5.85 -6.93 33.99
CA ASN A 140 -6.58 -8.18 33.77
C ASN A 140 -5.89 -9.10 32.74
N GLY A 141 -4.68 -8.76 32.30
CA GLY A 141 -3.89 -9.53 31.34
C GLY A 141 -4.28 -9.35 29.87
N SER A 142 -5.25 -8.49 29.55
CA SER A 142 -5.58 -8.19 28.15
C SER A 142 -4.56 -7.26 27.52
N GLU A 143 -4.47 -7.33 26.19
CA GLU A 143 -3.48 -6.63 25.39
C GLU A 143 -4.12 -5.95 24.17
N ILE A 144 -3.64 -4.74 23.83
CA ILE A 144 -3.90 -4.07 22.56
C ILE A 144 -2.57 -3.85 21.85
N TRP A 145 -2.40 -4.51 20.73
CA TRP A 145 -1.25 -4.38 19.85
C TRP A 145 -1.50 -3.27 18.81
N ILE A 146 -0.50 -2.47 18.51
CA ILE A 146 -0.58 -1.40 17.51
C ILE A 146 0.56 -1.62 16.51
N GLY A 147 0.24 -1.72 15.22
CA GLY A 147 1.24 -2.15 14.25
C GLY A 147 0.97 -1.72 12.81
N GLY A 148 2.01 -1.90 11.99
CA GLY A 148 1.98 -1.73 10.54
C GLY A 148 1.99 -3.05 9.81
N LEU A 149 1.64 -3.00 8.53
CA LEU A 149 1.64 -4.13 7.59
C LEU A 149 2.79 -4.02 6.55
N ASP A 150 3.61 -2.97 6.64
CA ASP A 150 4.70 -2.63 5.71
C ASP A 150 6.06 -3.26 6.05
N ASP A 151 6.22 -3.75 7.28
CA ASP A 151 7.47 -4.33 7.79
C ASP A 151 7.31 -5.85 7.92
N ALA A 152 8.04 -6.62 7.11
CA ALA A 152 7.96 -8.08 7.08
C ALA A 152 8.22 -8.71 8.46
N SER A 153 9.19 -8.19 9.22
CA SER A 153 9.54 -8.73 10.54
C SER A 153 8.46 -8.49 11.59
N ARG A 154 7.75 -7.35 11.53
CA ARG A 154 6.60 -7.06 12.40
C ARG A 154 5.35 -7.78 11.93
N ALA A 155 5.12 -7.83 10.62
CA ALA A 155 4.02 -8.55 10.02
C ALA A 155 4.06 -10.01 10.46
N ASP A 156 5.21 -10.69 10.38
CA ASP A 156 5.37 -12.08 10.80
C ASP A 156 4.98 -12.31 12.26
N LYS A 157 5.35 -11.40 13.17
CA LYS A 157 4.97 -11.51 14.59
C LYS A 157 3.49 -11.24 14.83
N ILE A 158 2.93 -10.24 14.17
CA ILE A 158 1.49 -9.93 14.24
C ILE A 158 0.69 -11.12 13.69
N LEU A 159 1.18 -11.75 12.62
CA LEU A 159 0.61 -12.94 12.00
C LEU A 159 0.89 -14.22 12.80
N GLY A 160 1.91 -14.25 13.66
CA GLY A 160 2.17 -15.38 14.56
C GLY A 160 1.22 -15.46 15.77
N ALA A 161 0.39 -14.43 15.99
CA ALA A 161 -0.52 -14.34 17.12
C ALA A 161 -1.99 -14.47 16.70
N GLU A 162 -2.84 -14.82 17.67
CA GLU A 162 -4.28 -14.88 17.53
C GLU A 162 -4.93 -13.75 18.33
N TYR A 163 -5.98 -13.15 17.77
CA TYR A 163 -6.70 -12.03 18.37
C TYR A 163 -8.19 -12.30 18.49
N ALA A 164 -8.78 -11.80 19.57
CA ALA A 164 -10.23 -11.72 19.75
C ALA A 164 -10.81 -10.50 19.03
N THR A 165 -9.98 -9.51 18.68
CA THR A 165 -10.40 -8.36 17.86
C THR A 165 -9.29 -7.85 16.98
N ILE A 166 -9.62 -7.59 15.72
CA ILE A 166 -8.73 -6.94 14.76
C ILE A 166 -9.40 -5.65 14.29
N PHE A 167 -8.66 -4.56 14.24
CA PHE A 167 -9.10 -3.31 13.64
C PHE A 167 -8.13 -2.90 12.52
N LEU A 168 -8.62 -2.86 11.29
CA LEU A 168 -7.91 -2.26 10.16
C LEU A 168 -8.29 -0.79 10.07
N ASN A 169 -7.32 0.08 10.36
CA ASN A 169 -7.47 1.52 10.33
C ASN A 169 -6.95 2.09 9.00
N GLU A 170 -7.71 3.02 8.42
CA GLU A 170 -7.50 3.58 7.09
C GLU A 170 -7.40 2.52 5.99
N CYS A 171 -8.46 1.73 5.86
CA CYS A 171 -8.56 0.66 4.87
C CYS A 171 -8.35 1.12 3.42
N SER A 172 -8.47 2.42 3.12
CA SER A 172 -8.11 2.99 1.81
C SER A 172 -6.64 2.77 1.43
N GLN A 173 -5.77 2.49 2.40
CA GLN A 173 -4.34 2.23 2.19
C GLN A 173 -4.00 0.73 2.30
N ILE A 174 -4.98 -0.13 2.61
CA ILE A 174 -4.75 -1.56 2.87
C ILE A 174 -5.37 -2.37 1.75
N SER A 175 -4.57 -3.22 1.10
CA SER A 175 -5.06 -4.08 0.02
C SER A 175 -6.02 -5.17 0.52
N TRP A 176 -6.90 -5.66 -0.36
CA TRP A 176 -7.78 -6.79 -0.06
C TRP A 176 -6.99 -8.04 0.32
N TYR A 177 -5.87 -8.32 -0.37
CA TYR A 177 -5.01 -9.47 -0.08
C TYR A 177 -4.47 -9.41 1.36
N THR A 178 -3.93 -8.26 1.76
CA THR A 178 -3.42 -8.05 3.12
C THR A 178 -4.55 -8.19 4.15
N ALA A 179 -5.72 -7.62 3.87
CA ALA A 179 -6.89 -7.77 4.74
C ALA A 179 -7.30 -9.25 4.90
N LYS A 180 -7.35 -10.05 3.82
CA LYS A 180 -7.61 -11.50 3.85
C LYS A 180 -6.60 -12.24 4.72
N LEU A 181 -5.32 -11.95 4.54
CA LEU A 181 -4.24 -12.59 5.27
C LEU A 181 -4.33 -12.30 6.79
N VAL A 182 -4.62 -11.06 7.17
CA VAL A 182 -4.83 -10.69 8.58
C VAL A 182 -6.09 -11.33 9.18
N ARG A 183 -7.17 -11.50 8.39
CA ARG A 183 -8.42 -12.13 8.86
C ARG A 183 -8.20 -13.53 9.44
N SER A 184 -7.22 -14.28 8.95
CA SER A 184 -6.87 -15.61 9.48
C SER A 184 -6.45 -15.59 10.95
N ARG A 185 -6.04 -14.42 11.48
CA ARG A 185 -5.58 -14.23 12.86
C ARG A 185 -6.69 -13.90 13.83
N LEU A 186 -7.91 -13.68 13.32
CA LEU A 186 -9.10 -13.50 14.15
C LEU A 186 -9.59 -14.85 14.68
N ALA A 187 -8.78 -15.45 15.56
CA ALA A 187 -8.89 -16.85 15.97
C ALA A 187 -8.86 -17.06 17.49
N GLN A 188 -8.49 -16.05 18.30
CA GLN A 188 -8.41 -16.25 19.75
C GLN A 188 -9.81 -16.49 20.32
N VAL A 189 -9.95 -17.56 21.10
CA VAL A 189 -11.18 -17.87 21.84
C VAL A 189 -11.03 -17.39 23.27
N VAL A 190 -11.92 -16.50 23.70
CA VAL A 190 -11.99 -15.99 25.08
C VAL A 190 -13.43 -16.10 25.55
N ALA A 191 -13.65 -16.63 26.76
CA ALA A 191 -14.99 -16.89 27.29
C ALA A 191 -15.87 -15.62 27.26
N GLY A 192 -17.04 -15.72 26.61
CA GLY A 192 -17.98 -14.61 26.45
C GLY A 192 -17.54 -13.49 25.49
N CYS A 193 -16.33 -13.56 24.92
CA CYS A 193 -15.83 -12.59 23.96
C CYS A 193 -16.00 -13.11 22.54
N ARG A 194 -17.02 -12.64 21.83
CA ARG A 194 -17.17 -12.94 20.40
C ARG A 194 -16.04 -12.29 19.61
N GLN A 195 -15.45 -13.02 18.67
CA GLN A 195 -14.44 -12.50 17.75
C GLN A 195 -15.03 -11.44 16.81
N ARG A 196 -14.33 -10.30 16.67
CA ARG A 196 -14.81 -9.16 15.87
C ARG A 196 -13.70 -8.57 15.00
N MET A 197 -14.03 -8.22 13.76
CA MET A 197 -13.17 -7.38 12.95
C MET A 197 -13.82 -6.04 12.65
N PHE A 198 -13.06 -4.98 12.89
CA PHE A 198 -13.47 -3.61 12.67
C PHE A 198 -12.66 -2.98 11.55
N TYR A 199 -13.29 -2.05 10.86
CA TYR A 199 -12.72 -1.35 9.71
C TYR A 199 -13.14 0.11 9.78
N ASP A 200 -12.23 1.02 9.47
CA ASP A 200 -12.63 2.37 9.08
C ASP A 200 -12.03 2.77 7.75
N ILE A 201 -12.74 3.66 7.06
CA ILE A 201 -12.32 4.20 5.79
C ILE A 201 -12.89 5.60 5.58
N ASN A 202 -12.04 6.49 5.08
CA ASN A 202 -12.51 7.67 4.37
C ASN A 202 -12.76 7.23 2.94
N PRO A 203 -14.00 7.26 2.43
CA PRO A 203 -14.34 6.59 1.19
C PRO A 203 -13.51 7.09 0.02
N VAL A 204 -13.39 6.18 -0.94
CA VAL A 204 -12.54 6.29 -2.12
C VAL A 204 -13.38 5.89 -3.33
N GLY A 205 -12.81 5.29 -4.37
CA GLY A 205 -13.60 4.81 -5.50
C GLY A 205 -14.55 3.67 -5.14
N LYS A 206 -15.66 3.54 -5.89
CA LYS A 206 -16.71 2.51 -5.66
C LYS A 206 -16.21 1.08 -5.87
N SER A 207 -15.14 0.85 -6.62
CA SER A 207 -14.58 -0.49 -6.84
C SER A 207 -13.73 -0.98 -5.65
N HIS A 208 -13.38 -0.08 -4.73
CA HIS A 208 -12.61 -0.43 -3.56
C HIS A 208 -13.26 -1.55 -2.75
N TRP A 209 -12.44 -2.48 -2.27
CA TRP A 209 -12.91 -3.73 -1.68
C TRP A 209 -13.84 -3.53 -0.48
N THR A 210 -13.74 -2.41 0.26
CA THR A 210 -14.67 -2.11 1.34
C THR A 210 -16.08 -1.81 0.83
N ASN A 211 -16.23 -1.14 -0.31
CA ASN A 211 -17.56 -0.89 -0.89
C ASN A 211 -18.13 -2.18 -1.50
N VAL A 212 -17.29 -2.96 -2.19
CA VAL A 212 -17.71 -4.25 -2.75
C VAL A 212 -18.15 -5.22 -1.64
N LEU A 213 -17.35 -5.34 -0.57
CA LEU A 213 -17.63 -6.27 0.52
C LEU A 213 -18.78 -5.83 1.43
N PHE A 214 -18.81 -4.56 1.87
CA PHE A 214 -19.80 -4.11 2.84
C PHE A 214 -21.01 -3.40 2.22
N GLY A 215 -20.86 -2.89 0.99
CA GLY A 215 -21.91 -2.18 0.28
C GLY A 215 -22.66 -3.04 -0.70
N GLU A 216 -21.94 -3.78 -1.53
CA GLU A 216 -22.54 -4.68 -2.51
C GLU A 216 -22.72 -6.11 -1.98
N LEU A 217 -22.12 -6.43 -0.83
CA LEU A 217 -22.12 -7.77 -0.23
C LEU A 217 -21.59 -8.84 -1.19
N LYS A 218 -20.51 -8.50 -1.90
CA LYS A 218 -19.81 -9.37 -2.84
C LYS A 218 -18.37 -9.61 -2.40
N ASP A 219 -17.82 -10.75 -2.79
CA ASP A 219 -16.41 -11.03 -2.62
C ASP A 219 -15.59 -10.05 -3.49
N PRO A 220 -14.61 -9.32 -2.93
CA PRO A 220 -13.83 -8.35 -3.70
C PRO A 220 -12.98 -8.92 -4.83
N GLU A 221 -12.68 -10.22 -4.83
CA GLU A 221 -11.89 -10.92 -5.84
C GLU A 221 -12.79 -11.53 -6.92
N THR A 222 -13.80 -12.31 -6.53
CA THR A 222 -14.67 -13.01 -7.51
C THR A 222 -15.84 -12.17 -7.99
N LYS A 223 -16.18 -11.08 -7.27
CA LYS A 223 -17.37 -10.23 -7.49
C LYS A 223 -18.71 -10.97 -7.36
N VAL A 224 -18.70 -12.20 -6.84
CA VAL A 224 -19.91 -12.99 -6.55
C VAL A 224 -20.44 -12.61 -5.18
N ALA A 225 -21.75 -12.73 -4.96
CA ALA A 225 -22.37 -12.52 -3.65
C ALA A 225 -21.70 -13.40 -2.58
N ILE A 226 -21.48 -12.84 -1.39
CA ILE A 226 -20.93 -13.59 -0.26
C ILE A 226 -22.00 -14.50 0.36
N ASN A 227 -21.57 -15.65 0.90
CA ASN A 227 -22.48 -16.65 1.44
C ASN A 227 -23.20 -16.21 2.73
N ASP A 228 -22.52 -15.45 3.60
CA ASP A 228 -23.02 -15.05 4.93
C ASP A 228 -23.12 -13.50 5.05
N PRO A 229 -24.02 -12.85 4.28
CA PRO A 229 -24.10 -11.39 4.22
C PRO A 229 -24.40 -10.73 5.57
N GLU A 230 -25.12 -11.41 6.47
CA GLU A 230 -25.45 -10.93 7.81
C GLU A 230 -24.22 -10.74 8.71
N ASN A 231 -23.09 -11.38 8.37
CA ASN A 231 -21.83 -11.18 9.06
C ASN A 231 -21.12 -9.86 8.72
N TYR A 232 -21.64 -9.07 7.78
CA TYR A 232 -21.04 -7.82 7.34
C TYR A 232 -22.03 -6.68 7.47
N GLN A 233 -21.68 -5.67 8.26
CA GLN A 233 -22.47 -4.44 8.34
C GLN A 233 -21.58 -3.21 8.18
N ARG A 234 -22.15 -2.17 7.57
CA ARG A 234 -21.54 -0.84 7.50
C ARG A 234 -22.45 0.24 8.03
N MET A 235 -21.85 1.33 8.49
CA MET A 235 -22.55 2.57 8.80
C MET A 235 -21.72 3.76 8.34
N PHE A 236 -22.40 4.82 7.92
CA PHE A 236 -21.79 6.09 7.61
C PHE A 236 -21.79 7.00 8.85
N ILE A 237 -20.67 7.67 9.10
CA ILE A 237 -20.52 8.71 10.11
C ILE A 237 -19.57 9.79 9.56
N ASN A 238 -20.07 11.02 9.48
CA ASN A 238 -19.47 12.13 8.73
C ASN A 238 -19.12 13.32 9.64
N PRO A 239 -18.28 14.27 9.18
CA PRO A 239 -17.95 15.45 9.99
C PRO A 239 -19.18 16.23 10.46
N ALA A 240 -20.25 16.28 9.66
CA ALA A 240 -21.54 16.87 10.05
C ALA A 240 -22.13 16.24 11.34
N ASP A 241 -21.90 14.95 11.57
CA ASP A 241 -22.37 14.23 12.77
C ASP A 241 -21.50 14.49 14.01
N ASN A 242 -20.39 15.23 13.84
CA ASN A 242 -19.41 15.50 14.88
C ASN A 242 -19.12 17.01 15.03
N ILE A 243 -19.99 17.88 14.50
CA ILE A 243 -19.81 19.34 14.51
C ILE A 243 -19.48 19.89 15.90
N ALA A 244 -20.14 19.39 16.95
CA ALA A 244 -19.92 19.82 18.33
C ALA A 244 -18.47 19.63 18.84
N ASN A 245 -17.67 18.81 18.16
CA ASN A 245 -16.27 18.53 18.49
C ASN A 245 -15.27 19.07 17.45
N LEU A 246 -15.74 19.84 16.47
CA LEU A 246 -14.91 20.37 15.39
C LEU A 246 -14.86 21.90 15.45
N ASP A 247 -13.74 22.44 14.97
CA ASP A 247 -13.60 23.88 14.80
C ASP A 247 -14.53 24.38 13.66
N ALA A 248 -15.16 25.53 13.88
CA ALA A 248 -16.13 26.09 12.94
C ALA A 248 -15.49 26.53 11.61
N GLY A 249 -14.24 27.01 11.66
CA GLY A 249 -13.47 27.34 10.45
C GLY A 249 -13.16 26.10 9.63
N TYR A 250 -12.71 25.03 10.29
CA TYR A 250 -12.45 23.74 9.63
C TYR A 250 -13.70 23.13 8.97
N ILE A 251 -14.86 23.21 9.63
CA ILE A 251 -16.12 22.76 9.02
C ILE A 251 -16.41 23.55 7.76
N LYS A 252 -16.30 24.89 7.82
CA LYS A 252 -16.56 25.76 6.69
C LYS A 252 -15.61 25.50 5.51
N GLU A 253 -14.35 25.17 5.77
CA GLU A 253 -13.40 24.75 4.72
C GLU A 253 -13.83 23.46 4.03
N LEU A 254 -14.22 22.43 4.80
CA LEU A 254 -14.74 21.18 4.24
C LEU A 254 -16.04 21.39 3.48
N GLU A 255 -16.96 22.19 4.02
CA GLU A 255 -18.23 22.56 3.40
C GLU A 255 -18.08 23.42 2.15
N ASN A 256 -16.97 24.16 1.98
CA ASN A 256 -16.71 24.94 0.76
C ASN A 256 -15.86 24.18 -0.25
N SER A 257 -15.31 23.01 0.11
CA SER A 257 -14.58 22.17 -0.82
C SER A 257 -15.49 21.65 -1.94
N THR A 258 -14.90 21.31 -3.08
CA THR A 258 -15.61 20.91 -4.31
C THR A 258 -15.15 19.54 -4.82
N GLY A 259 -15.89 18.99 -5.79
CA GLY A 259 -15.51 17.77 -6.51
C GLY A 259 -15.32 16.54 -5.63
N ASN A 260 -14.36 15.70 -6.01
CA ASN A 260 -14.04 14.45 -5.33
C ASN A 260 -13.55 14.66 -3.90
N TYR A 261 -12.85 15.77 -3.62
CA TYR A 261 -12.40 16.11 -2.27
C TYR A 261 -13.59 16.29 -1.31
N ARG A 262 -14.60 17.07 -1.73
CA ARG A 262 -15.86 17.25 -0.97
C ARG A 262 -16.58 15.92 -0.75
N LYS A 263 -16.77 15.14 -1.82
CA LYS A 263 -17.46 13.85 -1.74
C LYS A 263 -16.82 12.92 -0.71
N ARG A 264 -15.48 12.83 -0.70
CA ARG A 264 -14.75 11.94 0.21
C ARG A 264 -14.72 12.45 1.64
N PHE A 265 -14.37 13.72 1.84
CA PHE A 265 -14.01 14.24 3.15
C PHE A 265 -15.15 14.95 3.88
N TRP A 266 -16.14 15.50 3.17
CA TRP A 266 -17.33 16.10 3.77
C TRP A 266 -18.52 15.14 3.74
N GLU A 267 -18.91 14.70 2.55
CA GLU A 267 -20.12 13.88 2.35
C GLU A 267 -19.92 12.41 2.75
N GLY A 268 -18.67 11.95 2.80
CA GLY A 268 -18.34 10.56 3.07
C GLY A 268 -18.93 9.60 2.05
N ALA A 269 -18.96 10.02 0.78
CA ALA A 269 -19.47 9.24 -0.34
C ALA A 269 -18.32 8.54 -1.09
N TYR A 270 -18.57 7.29 -1.52
CA TYR A 270 -17.71 6.64 -2.50
C TYR A 270 -17.87 7.32 -3.86
N ILE A 271 -16.76 7.51 -4.57
CA ILE A 271 -16.74 8.18 -5.87
C ILE A 271 -17.03 7.16 -6.96
N ASP A 272 -17.89 7.53 -7.91
CA ASP A 272 -18.03 6.81 -9.17
C ASP A 272 -16.69 6.77 -9.90
N GLU A 273 -16.09 5.60 -9.97
CA GLU A 273 -14.96 5.36 -10.85
C GLU A 273 -15.47 5.28 -12.28
N ASN A 274 -14.74 5.84 -13.23
CA ASN A 274 -14.99 5.58 -14.63
C ASN A 274 -14.90 4.07 -14.85
N VAL A 275 -15.99 3.45 -15.32
CA VAL A 275 -16.03 2.00 -15.59
C VAL A 275 -14.91 1.67 -16.59
N GLY A 276 -14.00 0.78 -16.21
CA GLY A 276 -12.82 0.44 -17.00
C GLY A 276 -11.60 1.33 -16.77
N ALA A 277 -11.55 2.16 -15.72
CA ALA A 277 -10.40 2.99 -15.39
C ALA A 277 -9.09 2.18 -15.34
N LEU A 278 -8.06 2.64 -16.04
CA LEU A 278 -6.75 1.99 -16.07
C LEU A 278 -5.99 2.23 -14.77
N TRP A 279 -6.12 3.41 -14.18
CA TRP A 279 -5.58 3.74 -12.86
C TRP A 279 -6.69 4.11 -11.90
N THR A 280 -6.58 3.65 -10.66
CA THR A 280 -7.39 4.14 -9.55
C THR A 280 -6.53 4.95 -8.59
N THR A 281 -7.16 5.85 -7.83
CA THR A 281 -6.47 6.64 -6.81
C THR A 281 -5.76 5.74 -5.79
N GLU A 282 -6.35 4.61 -5.42
CA GLU A 282 -5.76 3.68 -4.45
C GLU A 282 -4.53 2.97 -5.00
N MET A 283 -4.53 2.60 -6.29
CA MET A 283 -3.35 2.04 -6.95
C MET A 283 -2.17 3.02 -6.88
N ILE A 284 -2.41 4.28 -7.22
CA ILE A 284 -1.39 5.34 -7.17
C ILE A 284 -0.91 5.57 -5.73
N GLU A 285 -1.83 5.68 -4.78
CA GLU A 285 -1.48 5.89 -3.37
C GLU A 285 -0.66 4.73 -2.79
N SER A 286 -0.93 3.48 -3.20
CA SER A 286 -0.12 2.31 -2.80
C SER A 286 1.31 2.33 -3.35
N CYS A 287 1.53 3.05 -4.45
CA CYS A 287 2.82 3.23 -5.11
C CYS A 287 3.62 4.42 -4.57
N ARG A 288 3.09 5.18 -3.59
CA ARG A 288 3.76 6.35 -3.00
C ARG A 288 5.07 6.01 -2.29
N VAL A 289 6.06 6.86 -2.52
CA VAL A 289 7.34 6.92 -1.81
C VAL A 289 7.49 8.33 -1.24
N VAL A 290 7.97 8.40 0.00
CA VAL A 290 8.28 9.68 0.65
C VAL A 290 9.57 10.22 0.05
N VAL A 291 9.61 11.52 -0.21
CA VAL A 291 10.82 12.18 -0.70
C VAL A 291 11.99 11.89 0.24
N GLY A 292 13.07 11.32 -0.30
CA GLY A 292 14.25 10.90 0.45
C GLY A 292 14.32 9.42 0.82
N ASP A 293 13.22 8.66 0.70
CA ASP A 293 13.20 7.19 0.91
C ASP A 293 13.46 6.42 -0.41
N GLU A 294 13.98 7.11 -1.42
CA GLU A 294 14.21 6.55 -2.75
C GLU A 294 15.53 5.78 -2.83
N PRO A 295 15.63 4.73 -3.67
CA PRO A 295 16.89 4.06 -3.95
C PRO A 295 17.79 4.95 -4.81
N GLU A 296 19.06 4.54 -4.95
CA GLU A 296 19.91 5.07 -6.01
C GLU A 296 19.34 4.72 -7.40
N TYR A 297 19.45 5.67 -8.32
CA TYR A 297 18.97 5.52 -9.69
C TYR A 297 20.09 5.03 -10.61
N VAL A 298 19.72 4.18 -11.57
CA VAL A 298 20.64 3.67 -12.62
C VAL A 298 20.48 4.42 -13.93
N GLN A 299 19.31 5.01 -14.16
CA GLN A 299 18.99 5.76 -15.38
C GLN A 299 17.92 6.80 -15.06
N THR A 300 18.02 7.98 -15.65
CA THR A 300 17.06 9.07 -15.52
C THR A 300 16.71 9.62 -16.89
N VAL A 301 15.43 9.85 -17.16
CA VAL A 301 14.97 10.42 -18.43
C VAL A 301 14.01 11.58 -18.19
N VAL A 302 13.99 12.51 -19.14
CA VAL A 302 12.96 13.54 -19.23
C VAL A 302 12.07 13.22 -20.41
N SER A 303 10.76 13.16 -20.23
CA SER A 303 9.81 12.91 -21.32
C SER A 303 8.97 14.15 -21.55
N ILE A 304 8.79 14.51 -22.82
CA ILE A 304 8.01 15.67 -23.25
C ILE A 304 6.87 15.23 -24.15
N ASP A 305 5.66 15.71 -23.87
CA ASP A 305 4.51 15.62 -24.77
C ASP A 305 4.05 17.03 -25.17
N PRO A 306 4.47 17.53 -26.35
CA PRO A 306 4.06 18.85 -26.82
C PRO A 306 2.65 18.80 -27.42
N SER A 307 1.82 19.76 -27.05
CA SER A 307 0.60 20.07 -27.79
C SER A 307 0.95 20.68 -29.15
N GLY A 308 0.42 20.12 -30.24
CA GLY A 308 0.49 20.78 -31.55
C GLY A 308 -0.27 22.11 -31.47
N ALA A 309 0.38 23.23 -31.79
CA ALA A 309 -0.30 24.51 -31.90
C ALA A 309 -1.50 24.35 -32.85
N SER A 310 -2.69 24.71 -32.38
CA SER A 310 -3.88 24.75 -33.23
C SER A 310 -3.57 25.59 -34.47
N GLU A 311 -3.83 25.06 -35.68
CA GLU A 311 -3.77 25.89 -36.88
C GLU A 311 -4.69 27.12 -36.68
N PRO A 312 -4.28 28.32 -37.13
CA PRO A 312 -5.13 29.50 -37.07
C PRO A 312 -6.27 29.35 -38.07
N GLY A 313 -7.35 28.67 -37.67
CA GLY A 313 -8.45 28.35 -38.56
C GLY A 313 -9.68 27.76 -37.86
N ASP A 314 -10.39 28.58 -37.07
CA ASP A 314 -11.81 28.84 -37.35
C ASP A 314 -12.23 30.15 -36.66
N LYS A 315 -12.61 31.15 -37.46
CA LYS A 315 -12.92 32.52 -36.99
C LYS A 315 -14.40 32.64 -36.60
N THR A 316 -14.88 31.79 -35.70
CA THR A 316 -16.29 31.86 -35.25
C THR A 316 -16.49 31.90 -33.74
N ASP A 317 -15.50 31.60 -32.91
CA ASP A 317 -15.65 31.71 -31.45
C ASP A 317 -14.69 32.75 -30.87
N VAL A 318 -15.21 33.99 -30.73
CA VAL A 318 -14.58 35.08 -29.98
C VAL A 318 -14.81 34.85 -28.48
N GLU A 319 -14.26 33.76 -27.94
CA GLU A 319 -13.99 33.65 -26.50
C GLU A 319 -12.59 33.04 -26.32
N GLN A 320 -11.69 33.89 -25.82
CA GLN A 320 -10.30 33.66 -25.39
C GLN A 320 -9.89 32.19 -25.18
N LYS A 321 -9.54 31.47 -26.26
CA LYS A 321 -8.69 30.27 -26.16
C LYS A 321 -7.28 30.75 -25.78
N PRO A 322 -6.67 30.29 -24.67
CA PRO A 322 -5.28 30.59 -24.39
C PRO A 322 -4.42 30.13 -25.58
N LEU A 323 -3.52 31.00 -26.04
CA LEU A 323 -2.70 30.82 -27.24
C LEU A 323 -1.75 29.62 -27.18
N ASN A 324 -1.53 29.04 -26.00
CA ASN A 324 -0.67 27.89 -25.78
C ASN A 324 -1.42 26.82 -24.98
N ASP A 325 -1.39 25.60 -25.47
CA ASP A 325 -1.84 24.41 -24.75
C ASP A 325 -0.76 23.97 -23.72
N GLU A 326 -1.15 23.06 -22.83
CA GLU A 326 -0.28 22.53 -21.78
C GLU A 326 0.74 21.54 -22.36
N ILE A 327 1.98 21.61 -21.88
CA ILE A 327 3.08 20.76 -22.33
C ILE A 327 3.50 19.85 -21.18
N GLY A 328 3.31 18.55 -21.36
CA GLY A 328 3.74 17.55 -20.39
C GLY A 328 5.26 17.48 -20.32
N ILE A 329 5.87 17.71 -19.14
CA ILE A 329 7.31 17.53 -18.91
C ILE A 329 7.50 16.70 -17.65
N ILE A 330 7.90 15.45 -17.82
CA ILE A 330 8.00 14.48 -16.73
C ILE A 330 9.43 14.00 -16.55
N VAL A 331 9.92 14.01 -15.32
CA VAL A 331 11.19 13.40 -14.95
C VAL A 331 10.94 12.03 -14.31
N ALA A 332 11.52 10.99 -14.90
CA ALA A 332 11.41 9.63 -14.40
C ALA A 332 12.79 9.00 -14.21
N SER A 333 12.90 8.01 -13.33
CA SER A 333 14.16 7.29 -13.12
C SER A 333 13.95 5.82 -12.84
N LEU A 334 14.86 4.99 -13.33
CA LEU A 334 14.94 3.57 -12.99
C LEU A 334 15.80 3.42 -11.73
N GLY A 335 15.24 2.85 -10.68
CA GLY A 335 15.97 2.52 -9.45
C GLY A 335 16.82 1.25 -9.60
N LYS A 336 17.85 1.11 -8.77
CA LYS A 336 18.63 -0.16 -8.65
C LYS A 336 17.78 -1.37 -8.25
N ASP A 337 16.57 -1.14 -7.75
CA ASP A 337 15.58 -2.17 -7.40
C ASP A 337 14.67 -2.56 -8.59
N ASN A 338 14.99 -2.11 -9.81
CA ASN A 338 14.25 -2.35 -11.05
C ASN A 338 12.81 -1.79 -11.04
N ARG A 339 12.58 -0.69 -10.34
CA ARG A 339 11.31 0.06 -10.38
C ARG A 339 11.48 1.41 -11.04
N VAL A 340 10.43 1.89 -11.70
CA VAL A 340 10.40 3.22 -12.29
C VAL A 340 9.79 4.23 -11.32
N TYR A 341 10.49 5.32 -11.06
CA TYR A 341 10.11 6.37 -10.14
C TYR A 341 9.71 7.63 -10.90
N LEU A 342 8.49 8.10 -10.68
CA LEU A 342 8.07 9.45 -11.06
C LEU A 342 8.69 10.44 -10.06
N ARG A 343 9.65 11.24 -10.53
CA ARG A 343 10.45 12.14 -9.67
C ARG A 343 9.96 13.57 -9.67
N ALA A 344 9.53 14.06 -10.82
CA ALA A 344 9.01 15.40 -10.95
C ALA A 344 8.03 15.52 -12.11
N ASP A 345 7.07 16.43 -11.92
CA ASP A 345 6.20 16.94 -12.96
C ASP A 345 6.49 18.43 -13.09
N LEU A 346 7.11 18.80 -14.22
CA LEU A 346 7.58 20.15 -14.54
C LEU A 346 6.81 20.71 -15.74
N SER A 347 5.61 20.19 -15.98
CA SER A 347 4.77 20.58 -17.10
C SER A 347 4.40 22.06 -17.01
N ILE A 348 4.36 22.74 -18.17
CA ILE A 348 4.10 24.18 -18.25
C ILE A 348 3.16 24.52 -19.41
N VAL A 349 2.57 25.71 -19.35
CA VAL A 349 1.91 26.34 -20.50
C VAL A 349 2.88 27.35 -21.11
N GLY A 350 3.31 27.14 -22.35
CA GLY A 350 4.29 28.00 -22.99
C GLY A 350 4.64 27.59 -24.41
N GLY A 351 5.20 28.52 -25.19
CA GLY A 351 5.66 28.23 -26.55
C GLY A 351 6.96 27.41 -26.60
N PRO A 352 7.38 26.98 -27.81
CA PRO A 352 8.56 26.14 -28.07
C PRO A 352 9.81 26.46 -27.27
N GLU A 353 10.21 27.72 -27.26
CA GLU A 353 11.42 28.16 -26.57
C GLU A 353 11.33 27.96 -25.05
N ASN A 354 10.16 28.20 -24.45
CA ASN A 354 9.99 28.16 -23.00
C ASN A 354 9.95 26.72 -22.47
N TRP A 355 9.16 25.84 -23.10
CA TRP A 355 9.15 24.44 -22.68
C TRP A 355 10.45 23.73 -23.05
N GLY A 356 11.13 24.13 -24.13
CA GLY A 356 12.45 23.64 -24.49
C GLY A 356 13.49 23.95 -23.41
N LYS A 357 13.52 25.20 -22.92
CA LYS A 357 14.37 25.60 -21.79
C LYS A 357 14.02 24.84 -20.51
N ALA A 358 12.74 24.64 -20.22
CA ALA A 358 12.30 23.90 -19.03
C ALA A 358 12.76 22.43 -19.07
N ALA A 359 12.64 21.77 -20.22
CA ALA A 359 13.08 20.39 -20.38
C ALA A 359 14.61 20.23 -20.32
N ILE A 360 15.37 21.15 -20.92
CA ILE A 360 16.84 21.16 -20.82
C ILE A 360 17.28 21.45 -19.38
N ALA A 361 16.62 22.37 -18.68
CA ALA A 361 16.88 22.62 -17.27
C ALA A 361 16.60 21.37 -16.42
N ALA A 362 15.51 20.65 -16.69
CA ALA A 362 15.20 19.38 -16.04
C ALA A 362 16.26 18.32 -16.32
N TYR A 363 16.71 18.21 -17.58
CA TYR A 363 17.77 17.28 -17.99
C TYR A 363 19.04 17.48 -17.15
N HIS A 364 19.53 18.73 -17.08
CA HIS A 364 20.74 19.06 -16.32
C HIS A 364 20.54 18.94 -14.81
N ALA A 365 19.41 19.42 -14.27
CA ALA A 365 19.16 19.42 -12.82
C ALA A 365 19.02 18.00 -12.24
N TYR A 366 18.50 17.05 -13.02
CA TYR A 366 18.29 15.69 -12.58
C TYR A 366 19.35 14.71 -13.09
N GLY A 367 20.33 15.18 -13.87
CA GLY A 367 21.37 14.34 -14.47
C GLY A 367 20.79 13.28 -15.39
N ALA A 368 19.82 13.65 -16.23
CA ALA A 368 19.15 12.72 -17.13
C ALA A 368 20.10 12.24 -18.24
N ASP A 369 19.86 11.03 -18.73
CA ASP A 369 20.62 10.41 -19.80
C ASP A 369 20.18 10.94 -21.17
N HIS A 370 18.87 11.12 -21.37
CA HIS A 370 18.29 11.66 -22.60
C HIS A 370 16.89 12.24 -22.38
N ILE A 371 16.44 13.01 -23.37
CA ILE A 371 15.07 13.52 -23.49
C ILE A 371 14.27 12.65 -24.47
N ILE A 372 13.05 12.28 -24.12
CA ILE A 372 12.12 11.51 -24.97
C ILE A 372 11.11 12.48 -25.59
N ALA A 373 10.86 12.33 -26.90
CA ALA A 373 9.91 13.16 -27.64
C ALA A 373 9.04 12.33 -28.61
N GLU A 374 7.72 12.52 -28.60
CA GLU A 374 6.81 11.85 -29.54
C GLU A 374 6.79 12.52 -30.93
N THR A 375 6.84 11.73 -32.02
CA THR A 375 6.85 12.24 -33.40
C THR A 375 5.52 12.72 -33.96
N ASN A 376 4.41 12.13 -33.53
CA ASN A 376 3.11 12.29 -34.20
C ASN A 376 2.52 13.70 -34.15
N TYR A 377 2.99 14.54 -33.23
CA TYR A 377 2.59 15.94 -33.09
C TYR A 377 3.79 16.88 -32.98
N GLY A 378 4.77 16.69 -33.86
CA GLY A 378 5.91 17.60 -33.99
C GLY A 378 7.19 17.14 -33.30
N GLY A 379 7.49 15.83 -33.27
CA GLY A 379 8.78 15.37 -32.72
C GLY A 379 10.00 15.90 -33.48
N ASP A 380 9.87 16.18 -34.78
CA ASP A 380 10.90 16.93 -35.53
C ASP A 380 11.05 18.36 -34.99
N MET A 381 9.94 19.00 -34.63
CA MET A 381 9.93 20.30 -33.98
C MET A 381 10.53 20.24 -32.56
N VAL A 382 10.26 19.19 -31.79
CA VAL A 382 10.87 19.00 -30.45
C VAL A 382 12.37 18.81 -30.55
N ALA A 383 12.80 17.87 -31.39
CA ALA A 383 14.21 17.60 -31.59
C ALA A 383 14.94 18.83 -32.15
N TYR A 384 14.29 19.61 -33.02
CA TYR A 384 14.84 20.86 -33.53
C TYR A 384 14.98 21.92 -32.42
N VAL A 385 13.93 22.15 -31.63
CA VAL A 385 13.94 23.14 -30.54
C VAL A 385 15.01 22.81 -29.51
N ILE A 386 15.06 21.56 -29.03
CA ILE A 386 16.06 21.12 -28.07
C ILE A 386 17.47 21.28 -28.64
N ARG A 387 17.75 20.78 -29.85
CA ARG A 387 19.08 20.91 -30.48
C ARG A 387 19.49 22.36 -30.75
N SER A 388 18.53 23.24 -31.02
CA SER A 388 18.78 24.67 -31.24
C SER A 388 19.17 25.41 -29.96
N LEU A 389 18.64 24.95 -28.80
CA LEU A 389 18.92 25.53 -27.49
C LEU A 389 20.17 24.91 -26.85
N ASP A 390 20.34 23.58 -26.95
CA ASP A 390 21.50 22.83 -26.47
C ASP A 390 21.74 21.59 -27.34
N GLY A 391 22.74 21.66 -28.22
CA GLY A 391 23.09 20.58 -29.14
C GLY A 391 23.73 19.35 -28.48
N ASN A 392 24.11 19.41 -27.20
CA ASN A 392 24.72 18.29 -26.49
C ASN A 392 23.68 17.37 -25.83
N VAL A 393 22.42 17.79 -25.73
CA VAL A 393 21.37 17.02 -25.07
C VAL A 393 20.90 15.89 -26.00
N PRO A 394 21.04 14.61 -25.60
CA PRO A 394 20.56 13.50 -26.40
C PRO A 394 19.03 13.50 -26.45
N VAL A 395 18.45 13.47 -27.66
CA VAL A 395 17.00 13.37 -27.86
C VAL A 395 16.66 12.05 -28.52
N ARG A 396 15.79 11.27 -27.87
CA ARG A 396 15.24 10.02 -28.37
C ARG A 396 13.81 10.24 -28.86
N VAL A 397 13.60 10.07 -30.15
CA VAL A 397 12.30 10.25 -30.78
C VAL A 397 11.53 8.92 -30.77
N VAL A 398 10.28 8.94 -30.32
CA VAL A 398 9.40 7.76 -30.23
C VAL A 398 8.13 7.98 -31.04
N HIS A 399 7.66 6.93 -31.72
CA HIS A 399 6.49 7.01 -32.60
C HIS A 399 5.34 6.23 -31.96
N ALA A 400 4.16 6.84 -31.81
CA ALA A 400 2.98 6.08 -31.42
C ALA A 400 2.35 5.42 -32.63
N SER A 401 2.21 4.09 -32.57
CA SER A 401 1.48 3.31 -33.57
C SER A 401 0.09 2.88 -33.10
N LYS A 402 -0.23 3.04 -31.81
CA LYS A 402 -1.49 2.63 -31.17
C LYS A 402 -2.08 3.80 -30.39
N GLY A 403 -3.41 3.80 -30.21
CA GLY A 403 -4.12 4.87 -29.49
C GLY A 403 -3.68 5.03 -28.03
N LYS A 404 -3.88 6.23 -27.46
CA LYS A 404 -3.39 6.64 -26.12
C LYS A 404 -3.71 5.60 -25.03
N HIS A 405 -4.94 5.10 -24.97
CA HIS A 405 -5.37 4.09 -23.98
C HIS A 405 -4.68 2.72 -24.14
N VAL A 406 -4.38 2.31 -25.38
CA VAL A 406 -3.67 1.04 -25.66
C VAL A 406 -2.21 1.11 -25.21
N ARG A 407 -1.59 2.30 -25.24
CA ARG A 407 -0.25 2.52 -24.68
C ARG A 407 -0.27 2.57 -23.15
N ALA A 408 -1.34 3.11 -22.60
CA ALA A 408 -1.53 3.29 -21.17
C ALA A 408 -1.75 1.97 -20.41
N GLU A 409 -2.48 1.03 -20.99
CA GLU A 409 -2.85 -0.23 -20.33
C GLU A 409 -1.65 -1.07 -19.83
N PRO A 410 -0.60 -1.33 -20.64
CA PRO A 410 0.59 -2.02 -20.13
C PRO A 410 1.24 -1.30 -18.95
N ILE A 411 1.24 0.04 -18.95
CA ILE A 411 1.84 0.84 -17.88
C ILE A 411 1.02 0.75 -16.60
N SER A 412 -0.30 0.71 -16.68
CA SER A 412 -1.15 0.57 -15.49
C SER A 412 -0.95 -0.78 -14.78
N THR A 413 -0.65 -1.86 -15.53
CA THR A 413 -0.33 -3.15 -14.91
C THR A 413 0.91 -3.09 -14.01
N LEU A 414 1.89 -2.24 -14.32
CA LEU A 414 3.09 -2.06 -13.50
C LEU A 414 2.77 -1.49 -12.12
N TYR A 415 1.68 -0.73 -11.95
CA TYR A 415 1.26 -0.22 -10.65
C TYR A 415 0.80 -1.38 -9.74
N THR A 416 -0.01 -2.30 -10.29
CA THR A 416 -0.49 -3.46 -9.53
C THR A 416 0.63 -4.42 -9.12
N ARG A 417 1.73 -4.43 -9.87
CA ARG A 417 2.90 -5.31 -9.66
C ARG A 417 4.06 -4.64 -8.95
N ASN A 418 3.85 -3.43 -8.42
CA ASN A 418 4.88 -2.72 -7.68
C ASN A 418 6.15 -2.45 -8.54
N GLY A 419 5.96 -2.21 -9.83
CA GLY A 419 7.01 -1.85 -10.79
C GLY A 419 7.17 -0.34 -10.99
N VAL A 420 6.22 0.45 -10.46
CA VAL A 420 6.21 1.91 -10.53
C VAL A 420 6.08 2.50 -9.13
N ARG A 421 6.72 3.66 -8.90
CA ARG A 421 6.66 4.44 -7.67
C ARG A 421 6.46 5.92 -7.95
N HIS A 422 5.75 6.62 -7.06
CA HIS A 422 5.53 8.08 -7.13
C HIS A 422 6.25 8.76 -5.97
N VAL A 423 7.22 9.63 -6.27
CA VAL A 423 7.99 10.38 -5.28
C VAL A 423 7.25 11.67 -4.91
N GLY A 424 6.38 11.59 -3.90
CA GLY A 424 5.48 12.70 -3.55
C GLY A 424 4.12 12.61 -4.24
N ARG A 425 3.42 13.75 -4.41
CA ARG A 425 2.06 13.86 -4.97
C ARG A 425 2.06 14.75 -6.22
N PHE A 426 1.40 14.29 -7.28
CA PHE A 426 1.32 14.96 -8.59
C PHE A 426 -0.14 15.05 -9.04
N ASN A 427 -0.95 15.81 -8.30
CA ASN A 427 -2.42 15.79 -8.43
C ASN A 427 -2.90 15.96 -9.88
N GLU A 428 -2.33 16.89 -10.64
CA GLU A 428 -2.73 17.19 -12.02
C GLU A 428 -2.46 16.01 -12.96
N LEU A 429 -1.27 15.43 -12.88
CA LEU A 429 -0.91 14.20 -13.60
C LEU A 429 -1.78 13.01 -13.17
N GLU A 430 -2.02 12.85 -11.87
CA GLU A 430 -2.79 11.74 -11.32
C GLU A 430 -4.27 11.80 -11.71
N ASP A 431 -4.84 13.00 -11.76
CA ASP A 431 -6.17 13.25 -12.29
C ASP A 431 -6.24 12.83 -13.77
N GLN A 432 -5.21 13.14 -14.57
CA GLN A 432 -5.12 12.66 -15.96
C GLN A 432 -4.99 11.13 -16.04
N LEU A 433 -4.16 10.50 -15.19
CA LEU A 433 -4.02 9.03 -15.17
C LEU A 433 -5.35 8.35 -14.83
N THR A 434 -6.04 8.83 -13.80
CA THR A 434 -7.32 8.24 -13.37
C THR A 434 -8.48 8.50 -14.34
N ALA A 435 -8.29 9.40 -15.31
CA ALA A 435 -9.23 9.63 -16.40
C ALA A 435 -9.04 8.66 -17.60
N PHE A 436 -7.98 7.85 -17.63
CA PHE A 436 -7.83 6.78 -18.62
C PHE A 436 -8.73 5.59 -18.30
N THR A 437 -9.37 5.04 -19.32
CA THR A 437 -10.16 3.80 -19.27
C THR A 437 -9.75 2.84 -20.39
N THR A 438 -10.20 1.59 -20.31
CA THR A 438 -10.05 0.58 -21.38
C THR A 438 -10.71 1.00 -22.70
N LEU A 439 -11.67 1.93 -22.67
CA LEU A 439 -12.36 2.45 -23.85
C LEU A 439 -11.74 3.74 -24.41
N GLY A 440 -10.79 4.35 -23.70
CA GLY A 440 -10.24 5.65 -24.07
C GLY A 440 -9.95 6.55 -22.89
N TYR A 441 -9.47 7.75 -23.18
CA TYR A 441 -9.26 8.79 -22.18
C TYR A 441 -10.51 9.68 -22.08
N GLY A 442 -11.04 9.85 -20.87
CA GLY A 442 -12.29 10.57 -20.60
C GLY A 442 -12.13 11.92 -19.89
N GLY A 443 -10.91 12.47 -19.84
CA GLY A 443 -10.66 13.76 -19.19
C GLY A 443 -11.04 14.96 -20.09
N PRO A 444 -11.23 16.16 -19.49
CA PRO A 444 -11.75 17.34 -20.19
C PRO A 444 -10.75 18.00 -21.16
N LYS A 445 -9.46 17.73 -21.00
CA LYS A 445 -8.34 18.23 -21.82
C LYS A 445 -7.41 17.09 -22.20
N SER A 446 -6.57 17.27 -23.22
CA SER A 446 -5.56 16.27 -23.61
C SER A 446 -4.73 15.79 -22.40
N PRO A 447 -4.42 14.49 -22.30
CA PRO A 447 -3.64 13.91 -21.20
C PRO A 447 -2.13 14.18 -21.32
N ASP A 448 -1.72 15.42 -21.55
CA ASP A 448 -0.34 15.75 -21.97
C ASP A 448 0.71 15.28 -20.92
N ARG A 449 0.40 15.42 -19.63
CA ARG A 449 1.28 14.95 -18.54
C ARG A 449 1.30 13.43 -18.48
N ALA A 450 0.14 12.80 -18.59
CA ALA A 450 0.01 11.36 -18.51
C ALA A 450 0.64 10.64 -19.71
N ASP A 451 0.55 11.20 -20.92
CA ASP A 451 1.23 10.71 -22.11
C ASP A 451 2.76 10.84 -21.96
N ALA A 452 3.26 12.00 -21.50
CA ALA A 452 4.69 12.17 -21.17
C ALA A 452 5.16 11.12 -20.15
N TRP A 453 4.38 10.87 -19.09
CA TRP A 453 4.69 9.84 -18.10
C TRP A 453 4.68 8.41 -18.70
N ILE A 454 3.68 8.06 -19.51
CA ILE A 454 3.58 6.76 -20.18
C ILE A 454 4.82 6.50 -21.03
N TRP A 455 5.30 7.51 -21.75
CA TRP A 455 6.51 7.41 -22.56
C TRP A 455 7.78 7.22 -21.73
N ALA A 456 7.92 7.98 -20.65
CA ALA A 456 9.03 7.82 -19.72
C ALA A 456 9.10 6.40 -19.16
N VAL A 457 7.97 5.83 -18.72
CA VAL A 457 7.94 4.46 -18.20
C VAL A 457 8.26 3.44 -19.29
N ASN A 458 7.70 3.61 -20.48
CA ASN A 458 7.93 2.68 -21.59
C ASN A 458 9.42 2.65 -21.97
N ASP A 459 10.07 3.81 -22.04
CA ASP A 459 11.50 3.89 -22.38
C ASP A 459 12.40 3.23 -21.33
N LEU A 460 12.19 3.56 -20.04
CA LEU A 460 12.96 2.98 -18.93
C LEU A 460 12.70 1.48 -18.77
N ALA A 461 11.46 1.03 -18.99
CA ALA A 461 11.13 -0.39 -18.95
C ALA A 461 11.80 -1.16 -20.11
N LEU A 462 11.88 -0.59 -21.31
CA LEU A 462 12.48 -1.24 -22.48
C LEU A 462 14.02 -1.31 -22.43
N ALA A 463 14.71 -0.38 -21.75
CA ALA A 463 16.17 -0.34 -21.68
C ALA A 463 16.81 -1.49 -20.87
N SER A 464 16.03 -2.17 -20.02
CA SER A 464 16.55 -3.11 -19.01
C SER A 464 16.63 -4.58 -19.47
N GLY A 465 16.46 -4.89 -20.77
CA GLY A 465 16.23 -6.27 -21.21
C GLY A 465 14.87 -6.83 -20.79
N ALA A 466 13.94 -5.96 -20.33
CA ALA A 466 12.55 -6.31 -20.04
C ALA A 466 11.68 -6.51 -21.29
N ASN A 467 12.31 -6.75 -22.44
CA ASN A 467 11.63 -7.16 -23.67
C ASN A 467 10.74 -8.40 -23.44
N SER A 468 11.09 -9.29 -22.50
CA SER A 468 10.29 -10.51 -22.27
C SER A 468 8.91 -10.23 -21.67
N TRP A 469 8.74 -9.18 -20.87
CA TRP A 469 7.48 -8.95 -20.13
C TRP A 469 6.48 -8.12 -20.93
N ILE A 470 6.94 -7.06 -21.60
CA ILE A 470 6.08 -6.20 -22.43
C ILE A 470 5.66 -6.93 -23.72
N GLU A 471 6.55 -7.70 -24.35
CA GLU A 471 6.14 -8.53 -25.50
C GLU A 471 5.19 -9.66 -25.09
N TYR A 472 5.40 -10.28 -23.93
CA TYR A 472 4.51 -11.34 -23.42
C TYR A 472 3.08 -10.82 -23.20
N TYR A 473 2.91 -9.65 -22.57
CA TYR A 473 1.59 -9.07 -22.37
C TYR A 473 1.00 -8.43 -23.62
N LYS A 474 1.82 -7.88 -24.53
CA LYS A 474 1.35 -7.49 -25.88
C LYS A 474 0.75 -8.68 -26.63
N ARG A 475 1.39 -9.85 -26.59
CA ARG A 475 0.89 -11.08 -27.22
C ARG A 475 -0.38 -11.62 -26.57
N LEU A 476 -0.52 -11.50 -25.24
CA LEU A 476 -1.75 -11.87 -24.53
C LEU A 476 -2.93 -10.93 -24.85
N ALA A 477 -2.69 -9.63 -24.95
CA ALA A 477 -3.70 -8.65 -25.33
C ALA A 477 -4.13 -8.81 -26.82
N GLU A 478 -3.19 -9.11 -27.71
CA GLU A 478 -3.45 -9.39 -29.13
C GLU A 478 -4.19 -10.74 -29.31
N GLY A 479 -3.93 -11.74 -28.47
CA GLY A 479 -4.64 -13.02 -28.46
C GLY A 479 -6.07 -12.95 -27.88
N ALA A 480 -6.32 -12.07 -26.92
CA ALA A 480 -7.65 -11.87 -26.31
C ALA A 480 -8.68 -11.26 -27.29
N GLN A 481 -8.24 -10.52 -28.31
CA GLN A 481 -9.13 -10.00 -29.36
C GLN A 481 -9.58 -11.05 -30.39
N GLN A 482 -8.90 -12.21 -30.47
CA GLN A 482 -9.22 -13.26 -31.44
C GLN A 482 -10.09 -14.40 -30.88
N GLN A 483 -10.20 -14.56 -29.57
CA GLN A 483 -10.96 -15.65 -28.93
C GLN A 483 -12.22 -15.14 -28.22
N GLY A 484 -13.14 -14.56 -29.00
CA GLY A 484 -14.53 -14.41 -28.58
C GLY A 484 -15.23 -15.77 -28.57
N GLY A 485 -15.19 -16.46 -27.43
CA GLY A 485 -16.12 -17.54 -27.11
C GLY A 485 -15.60 -18.97 -27.25
N ALA A 486 -14.95 -19.50 -26.21
CA ALA A 486 -15.07 -20.90 -25.78
C ALA A 486 -14.33 -21.08 -24.43
N ALA A 487 -14.86 -21.93 -23.55
CA ALA A 487 -14.36 -22.21 -22.21
C ALA A 487 -12.86 -22.61 -22.21
N SER A 488 -12.04 -21.95 -21.38
CA SER A 488 -10.59 -22.16 -21.36
C SER A 488 -10.14 -23.18 -20.32
N ALA A 489 -9.32 -24.11 -20.81
CA ALA A 489 -8.44 -24.99 -20.04
C ALA A 489 -7.50 -24.19 -19.11
N PRO A 490 -6.90 -24.83 -18.08
CA PRO A 490 -5.92 -24.17 -17.21
C PRO A 490 -4.78 -23.55 -18.03
N PRO A 491 -4.25 -22.39 -17.60
CA PRO A 491 -3.22 -21.70 -18.36
C PRO A 491 -1.97 -22.59 -18.48
N PRO A 492 -1.35 -22.69 -19.66
CA PRO A 492 -0.11 -23.44 -19.83
C PRO A 492 0.99 -22.82 -18.97
N GLU A 493 1.87 -23.67 -18.43
CA GLU A 493 3.04 -23.23 -17.68
C GLU A 493 3.87 -22.23 -18.51
N GLY A 494 4.25 -21.13 -17.85
CA GLY A 494 5.07 -20.09 -18.48
C GLY A 494 6.41 -20.64 -18.95
N PRO A 495 7.01 -20.08 -20.01
CA PRO A 495 8.27 -20.58 -20.54
C PRO A 495 9.39 -20.43 -19.51
N GLN A 496 10.02 -21.54 -19.15
CA GLN A 496 11.33 -21.56 -18.50
C GLN A 496 12.40 -21.38 -19.56
N PHE A 497 13.17 -20.29 -19.51
CA PHE A 497 14.47 -20.25 -20.21
C PHE A 497 15.53 -19.51 -19.40
N GLY A 498 16.66 -20.19 -19.25
CA GLY A 498 17.86 -19.72 -18.62
C GLY A 498 18.75 -18.93 -19.57
N PHE A 499 19.54 -18.05 -18.98
CA PHE A 499 20.86 -17.71 -19.49
C PHE A 499 21.88 -18.43 -18.62
N GLU A 500 22.89 -19.03 -19.26
CA GLU A 500 24.09 -19.51 -18.58
C GLU A 500 24.66 -18.37 -17.73
N ILE A 501 24.53 -18.55 -16.42
CA ILE A 501 25.25 -17.77 -15.44
C ILE A 501 26.72 -18.11 -15.69
N THR A 502 27.46 -17.23 -16.37
CA THR A 502 28.90 -17.16 -16.12
C THR A 502 29.01 -16.80 -14.64
N PRO A 503 29.48 -17.69 -13.75
CA PRO A 503 29.50 -17.38 -12.34
C PRO A 503 30.39 -16.15 -12.16
N ALA A 504 29.85 -15.12 -11.49
CA ALA A 504 30.70 -14.13 -10.87
C ALA A 504 31.75 -14.90 -10.08
N THR A 505 33.02 -14.68 -10.41
CA THR A 505 34.13 -15.31 -9.69
C THR A 505 33.90 -15.03 -8.21
N PRO A 506 33.70 -16.04 -7.36
CA PRO A 506 33.40 -15.79 -5.96
C PRO A 506 34.59 -15.05 -5.33
N PRO A 507 34.34 -14.11 -4.39
CA PRO A 507 35.43 -13.47 -3.66
C PRO A 507 36.36 -14.54 -3.09
N ARG A 508 37.68 -14.32 -3.16
CA ARG A 508 38.78 -15.30 -2.96
C ARG A 508 38.72 -16.16 -1.69
N ASP A 509 37.81 -15.90 -0.76
CA ASP A 509 37.70 -16.52 0.56
C ASP A 509 36.46 -17.40 0.77
N LYS A 510 35.62 -17.62 -0.25
CA LYS A 510 34.40 -18.45 -0.15
C LYS A 510 34.64 -19.88 -0.65
N VAL A 511 33.98 -20.85 -0.01
CA VAL A 511 34.03 -22.28 -0.33
C VAL A 511 32.70 -22.71 -0.94
N LEU A 512 32.74 -23.48 -2.03
CA LEU A 512 31.55 -24.02 -2.67
C LEU A 512 31.12 -25.34 -2.00
N ILE A 513 29.87 -25.42 -1.58
CA ILE A 513 29.26 -26.61 -0.96
C ILE A 513 28.00 -27.00 -1.75
N ARG A 514 27.81 -28.29 -1.99
CA ARG A 514 26.60 -28.86 -2.57
C ARG A 514 25.56 -29.09 -1.48
N VAL A 515 24.36 -28.54 -1.68
CA VAL A 515 23.24 -28.68 -0.74
C VAL A 515 22.47 -29.99 -1.05
N PRO A 516 22.28 -30.89 -0.06
CA PRO A 516 21.49 -32.14 -0.22
C PRO A 516 20.07 -31.89 -0.70
N ASP A 517 19.50 -32.78 -1.51
CA ASP A 517 18.24 -32.56 -2.24
C ASP A 517 17.01 -32.30 -1.35
N ASP A 518 17.01 -32.82 -0.14
CA ASP A 518 15.96 -32.69 0.87
C ASP A 518 15.98 -31.34 1.62
N VAL A 519 17.01 -30.52 1.40
CA VAL A 519 17.17 -29.22 2.07
C VAL A 519 16.67 -28.09 1.17
N SER A 520 15.56 -27.45 1.55
CA SER A 520 14.98 -26.32 0.82
C SER A 520 15.54 -24.95 1.24
N THR A 521 16.23 -24.88 2.37
CA THR A 521 16.81 -23.64 2.91
C THR A 521 18.03 -23.98 3.76
N VAL A 522 19.12 -23.25 3.55
CA VAL A 522 20.37 -23.39 4.30
C VAL A 522 20.51 -22.20 5.23
N TYR A 523 20.70 -22.45 6.52
CA TYR A 523 20.95 -21.41 7.50
C TYR A 523 22.45 -21.32 7.77
N LEU A 524 23.04 -20.15 7.54
CA LEU A 524 24.44 -19.86 7.82
C LEU A 524 24.61 -19.46 9.29
N MET A 525 25.83 -19.56 9.81
CA MET A 525 26.13 -19.23 11.21
C MET A 525 25.87 -17.76 11.56
N ASP A 526 25.88 -16.87 10.58
CA ASP A 526 25.54 -15.44 10.77
C ASP A 526 24.02 -15.16 10.83
N GLY A 527 23.19 -16.22 10.72
CA GLY A 527 21.74 -16.13 10.76
C GLY A 527 21.08 -15.86 9.40
N THR A 528 21.87 -15.71 8.33
CA THR A 528 21.37 -15.52 6.96
C THR A 528 20.81 -16.84 6.42
N ALA A 529 19.63 -16.77 5.79
CA ALA A 529 19.07 -17.87 5.03
C ALA A 529 19.55 -17.80 3.57
N ALA A 530 20.20 -18.87 3.10
CA ALA A 530 20.55 -19.06 1.70
C ALA A 530 19.62 -20.11 1.09
N TYR A 531 18.99 -19.76 -0.03
CA TYR A 531 18.15 -20.68 -0.78
C TYR A 531 19.01 -21.37 -1.84
N PRO A 532 19.04 -22.72 -1.91
CA PRO A 532 19.84 -23.42 -2.90
C PRO A 532 19.41 -23.00 -4.32
N PRO A 533 20.32 -22.48 -5.15
CA PRO A 533 20.03 -22.22 -6.56
C PRO A 533 19.78 -23.55 -7.30
N ALA A 534 19.34 -23.49 -8.55
CA ALA A 534 18.96 -24.69 -9.32
C ALA A 534 20.07 -25.76 -9.42
N ASN A 535 21.35 -25.35 -9.46
CA ASN A 535 22.50 -26.28 -9.45
C ASN A 535 22.84 -26.82 -8.05
N ARG A 536 22.12 -26.38 -7.02
CA ARG A 536 22.27 -26.68 -5.59
C ARG A 536 23.66 -26.41 -5.01
N ILE A 537 24.45 -25.53 -5.63
CA ILE A 537 25.78 -25.15 -5.14
C ILE A 537 25.71 -23.77 -4.53
N ILE A 538 26.13 -23.64 -3.27
CA ILE A 538 26.19 -22.36 -2.56
C ILE A 538 27.64 -22.00 -2.21
N ALA A 539 27.94 -20.71 -2.22
CA ALA A 539 29.24 -20.18 -1.77
C ALA A 539 29.12 -19.70 -0.32
N VAL A 540 29.81 -20.38 0.60
CA VAL A 540 29.74 -20.13 2.05
C VAL A 540 31.11 -19.78 2.64
N SER A 541 31.16 -19.28 3.87
CA SER A 541 32.44 -19.06 4.57
C SER A 541 33.17 -20.38 4.82
N LYS A 542 34.48 -20.33 5.15
CA LYS A 542 35.23 -21.54 5.53
C LYS A 542 34.67 -22.20 6.80
N ASP A 543 34.12 -21.41 7.72
CA ASP A 543 33.56 -21.88 8.98
C ASP A 543 32.22 -22.59 8.76
N ASP A 544 31.34 -21.98 7.96
CA ASP A 544 30.09 -22.62 7.52
C ASP A 544 30.36 -23.91 6.73
N ALA A 545 31.32 -23.87 5.80
CA ALA A 545 31.72 -25.04 5.01
C ALA A 545 32.21 -26.19 5.91
N SER A 546 33.00 -25.89 6.92
CA SER A 546 33.49 -26.89 7.87
C SER A 546 32.35 -27.54 8.65
N ALA A 547 31.37 -26.75 9.08
CA ALA A 547 30.18 -27.25 9.77
C ALA A 547 29.27 -28.10 8.86
N PHE A 548 29.10 -27.71 7.60
CA PHE A 548 28.31 -28.50 6.63
C PHE A 548 29.03 -29.80 6.24
N MET A 549 30.34 -29.78 6.06
CA MET A 549 31.12 -31.00 5.76
C MET A 549 31.10 -31.99 6.93
N GLN A 550 31.11 -31.52 8.19
CA GLN A 550 30.90 -32.40 9.35
C GLN A 550 29.51 -33.08 9.36
N ARG A 551 28.52 -32.47 8.70
CA ARG A 551 27.17 -33.03 8.50
C ARG A 551 27.05 -33.83 7.19
N GLY A 552 28.17 -34.13 6.54
CA GLY A 552 28.22 -34.96 5.34
C GLY A 552 27.94 -34.23 4.02
N TRP A 553 27.95 -32.89 4.00
CA TRP A 553 27.72 -32.13 2.76
C TRP A 553 29.00 -32.08 1.92
N GLU A 554 28.85 -32.18 0.60
CA GLU A 554 29.98 -32.32 -0.32
C GLU A 554 30.59 -30.95 -0.69
N ARG A 555 31.91 -30.85 -0.64
CA ARG A 555 32.65 -29.68 -1.14
C ARG A 555 32.88 -29.78 -2.64
N VAL A 556 32.57 -28.70 -3.36
CA VAL A 556 32.77 -28.61 -4.81
C VAL A 556 34.10 -27.90 -5.12
N PRO A 557 34.99 -28.49 -5.95
CA PRO A 557 36.21 -27.80 -6.38
C PRO A 557 35.90 -26.60 -7.28
N LEU A 558 36.69 -25.53 -7.16
CA LEU A 558 36.55 -24.36 -8.03
C LEU A 558 36.99 -24.71 -9.46
N PRO A 559 36.30 -24.22 -10.51
CA PRO A 559 36.71 -24.44 -11.89
C PRO A 559 38.09 -23.81 -12.15
N ALA A 560 38.94 -24.51 -12.91
CA ALA A 560 40.25 -23.99 -13.29
C ALA A 560 40.09 -22.71 -14.13
N PRO A 561 40.94 -21.70 -13.96
CA PRO A 561 40.84 -20.46 -14.72
C PRO A 561 41.06 -20.72 -16.22
N THR A 562 40.11 -20.29 -17.04
CA THR A 562 40.20 -20.33 -18.51
C THR A 562 41.34 -19.41 -18.99
N PRO A 563 42.24 -19.85 -19.89
CA PRO A 563 43.30 -18.99 -20.39
C PRO A 563 42.74 -17.78 -21.13
N GLN A 564 43.19 -16.58 -20.76
CA GLN A 564 42.80 -15.32 -21.40
C GLN A 564 43.31 -15.29 -22.85
N ALA A 565 42.40 -15.09 -23.81
CA ALA A 565 42.76 -14.76 -25.18
C ALA A 565 43.42 -13.37 -25.21
N GLY A 566 44.65 -13.30 -25.72
CA GLY A 566 45.40 -12.04 -25.86
C GLY A 566 44.78 -11.10 -26.92
N PRO A 567 45.19 -9.82 -26.92
CA PRO A 567 44.63 -8.83 -27.84
C PRO A 567 45.14 -9.07 -29.26
N THR A 568 44.23 -9.31 -30.20
CA THR A 568 44.55 -9.28 -31.63
C THR A 568 44.60 -7.84 -32.14
N THR A 569 45.77 -7.48 -32.65
CA THR A 569 46.09 -6.28 -33.47
C THR A 569 45.32 -6.21 -34.76
#